data_AF-A0A0C2G816-F1
#
_entry.id   AF-A0A0C2G816-F1
#
_cell.length_a   1.000
_cell.length_b   1.000
_cell.length_c   1.000
_cell.angle_alpha   90.00
_cell.angle_beta   90.00
_cell.angle_gamma   90.00
#
_symmetry.space_group_name_H-M   'P 1'
#
loop_
_entity.id
_entity.type
_entity.pdbx_description
1 polymer ?
#
loop_
_entity_poly.entity_id
_entity_poly.type
_entity_poly.pdbx_seq_one_letter_code
_entity_poly.pdbx_strand_id
1 'polypeptide(L)'
;MFPEVPNLPAPDIDAAVADDVVKFCQRENVSLIVVGPEGPLADGFVDQIGGRVPVFGPTKEGAMLEASKIFSKTFMRDFGLPTARFAQFDDIRNAKAFIEKCDWKGIVVKADGLAAGKGVVVAEDKETAVEAAEQMLAV
;
A
#
# COMPACT_ATOMS: atom_id res chain seq x y z
N MET A 1 8.27 -13.58 -30.87
CA MET A 1 7.62 -12.31 -31.27
C MET A 1 6.27 -12.29 -30.57
N PHE A 2 6.08 -11.40 -29.60
CA PHE A 2 4.76 -11.23 -28.98
C PHE A 2 3.82 -10.63 -30.03
N PRO A 3 2.56 -11.09 -30.14
CA PRO A 3 1.59 -10.42 -31.01
C PRO A 3 1.44 -8.97 -30.56
N GLU A 4 1.22 -8.06 -31.51
CA GLU A 4 0.88 -6.68 -31.17
C GLU A 4 -0.39 -6.67 -30.32
N VAL A 5 -0.32 -5.99 -29.17
CA VAL A 5 -1.49 -5.82 -28.30
C VAL A 5 -2.34 -4.73 -28.95
N PRO A 6 -3.58 -5.03 -29.41
CA PRO A 6 -4.43 -4.01 -29.99
C PRO A 6 -4.71 -2.92 -28.95
N ASN A 7 -4.60 -1.65 -29.37
CA ASN A 7 -4.97 -0.53 -28.53
C ASN A 7 -6.50 -0.47 -28.41
N LEU A 8 -7.04 -1.12 -27.38
CA LEU A 8 -8.46 -1.10 -27.08
C LEU A 8 -8.82 0.22 -26.39
N PRO A 9 -9.97 0.84 -26.72
CA PRO A 9 -10.46 1.98 -25.97
C PRO A 9 -10.69 1.58 -24.50
N ALA A 10 -10.56 2.56 -23.59
CA ALA A 10 -10.90 2.34 -22.20
C ALA A 10 -12.38 1.88 -22.11
N PRO A 11 -12.68 0.82 -21.35
CA PRO A 11 -14.04 0.35 -21.20
C PRO A 11 -14.87 1.37 -20.42
N ASP A 12 -16.14 1.53 -20.80
CA ASP A 12 -17.11 2.37 -20.10
C ASP A 12 -17.67 1.64 -18.87
N ILE A 13 -16.83 1.50 -17.84
CA ILE A 13 -17.15 0.91 -16.53
C ILE A 13 -16.43 1.65 -15.42
N ASP A 14 -16.96 1.56 -14.20
CA ASP A 14 -16.20 1.89 -13.00
C ASP A 14 -15.33 0.70 -12.57
N ALA A 15 -14.02 0.80 -12.78
CA ALA A 15 -13.06 -0.25 -12.44
C ALA A 15 -12.90 -0.45 -10.92
N ALA A 16 -13.37 0.48 -10.09
CA ALA A 16 -13.39 0.32 -8.63
C ALA A 16 -14.61 -0.49 -8.14
N VAL A 17 -15.62 -0.69 -8.99
CA VAL A 17 -16.85 -1.42 -8.64
C VAL A 17 -16.77 -2.85 -9.18
N ALA A 18 -16.55 -3.81 -8.28
CA ALA A 18 -16.39 -5.22 -8.63
C ALA A 18 -17.55 -5.77 -9.50
N ASP A 19 -18.79 -5.37 -9.23
CA ASP A 19 -19.95 -5.82 -10.01
C ASP A 19 -19.95 -5.31 -11.45
N ASP A 20 -19.46 -4.09 -11.70
CA ASP A 20 -19.39 -3.55 -13.05
C ASP A 20 -18.27 -4.21 -13.85
N VAL A 21 -17.14 -4.50 -13.19
CA VAL A 21 -16.06 -5.30 -13.79
C VAL A 21 -16.55 -6.71 -14.11
N VAL A 22 -17.30 -7.38 -13.23
CA VAL A 22 -17.83 -8.73 -13.50
C VAL A 22 -18.79 -8.72 -14.70
N LYS A 23 -19.70 -7.75 -14.80
CA LYS A 23 -20.60 -7.63 -15.95
C LYS A 23 -19.81 -7.42 -17.24
N PHE A 24 -18.77 -6.59 -17.21
CA PHE A 24 -17.87 -6.38 -18.35
C PHE A 24 -17.19 -7.69 -18.76
N CYS A 25 -16.60 -8.41 -17.80
CA CYS A 25 -15.91 -9.67 -18.08
C CYS A 25 -16.85 -10.71 -18.71
N GLN A 26 -18.10 -10.80 -18.25
CA GLN A 26 -19.10 -11.68 -18.82
C GLN A 26 -19.47 -11.29 -20.26
N ARG A 27 -19.65 -9.99 -20.52
CA ARG A 27 -20.00 -9.47 -21.85
C ARG A 27 -18.88 -9.69 -22.87
N GLU A 28 -17.63 -9.44 -22.48
CA GLU A 28 -16.46 -9.49 -23.37
C GLU A 28 -15.72 -10.83 -23.33
N ASN A 29 -16.21 -11.83 -22.59
CA ASN A 29 -15.58 -13.13 -22.40
C ASN A 29 -14.15 -13.06 -21.84
N VAL A 30 -13.91 -12.16 -20.88
CA VAL A 30 -12.63 -12.02 -20.19
C VAL A 30 -12.45 -13.17 -19.19
N SER A 31 -11.33 -13.89 -19.31
CA SER A 31 -11.04 -15.07 -18.49
C SER A 31 -10.13 -14.80 -17.28
N LEU A 32 -9.51 -13.61 -17.21
CA LEU A 32 -8.60 -13.22 -16.14
C LEU A 32 -8.63 -11.70 -15.94
N ILE A 33 -8.76 -11.28 -14.69
CA ILE A 33 -8.55 -9.89 -14.28
C ILE A 33 -7.13 -9.76 -13.73
N VAL A 34 -6.38 -8.76 -14.19
CA VAL A 34 -5.07 -8.40 -13.62
C VAL A 34 -5.21 -7.03 -13.00
N VAL A 35 -5.08 -6.94 -11.68
CA VAL A 35 -5.22 -5.66 -10.96
C VAL A 35 -3.90 -4.92 -11.02
N GLY A 36 -3.90 -3.74 -11.64
CA GLY A 36 -2.73 -2.87 -11.74
C GLY A 36 -2.51 -2.00 -10.50
N PRO A 37 -3.47 -1.14 -10.13
CA PRO A 37 -3.29 -0.21 -9.01
C PRO A 37 -3.40 -0.91 -7.65
N GLU A 38 -2.63 -0.42 -6.68
CA GLU A 38 -2.54 -0.91 -5.31
C GLU A 38 -3.78 -0.59 -4.47
N GLY A 39 -4.45 0.54 -4.75
CA GLY A 39 -5.64 0.99 -4.00
C GLY A 39 -6.77 -0.05 -3.98
N PRO A 40 -7.26 -0.52 -5.15
CA PRO A 40 -8.28 -1.56 -5.20
C PRO A 40 -7.89 -2.86 -4.50
N LEU A 41 -6.60 -3.24 -4.52
CA LEU A 41 -6.12 -4.42 -3.79
C LEU A 41 -6.23 -4.22 -2.27
N ALA A 42 -5.81 -3.07 -1.76
CA ALA A 42 -5.94 -2.70 -0.35
C ALA A 42 -7.42 -2.63 0.11
N ASP A 43 -8.32 -2.23 -0.79
CA ASP A 43 -9.76 -2.17 -0.50
C ASP A 43 -10.45 -3.54 -0.57
N GLY A 44 -9.77 -4.56 -1.08
CA GLY A 44 -10.26 -5.95 -1.15
C GLY A 44 -11.01 -6.28 -2.43
N PHE A 45 -10.64 -5.66 -3.55
CA PHE A 45 -11.25 -5.94 -4.86
C PHE A 45 -11.27 -7.44 -5.20
N VAL A 46 -10.17 -8.17 -4.92
CA VAL A 46 -10.09 -9.62 -5.17
C VAL A 46 -11.15 -10.39 -4.36
N ASP A 47 -11.34 -10.04 -3.09
CA ASP A 47 -12.35 -10.65 -2.23
C ASP A 47 -13.77 -10.31 -2.72
N GLN A 48 -13.99 -9.07 -3.16
CA GLN A 48 -15.26 -8.61 -3.71
C GLN A 48 -15.64 -9.34 -5.01
N ILE A 49 -14.67 -9.67 -5.88
CA ILE A 49 -14.92 -10.50 -7.07
C ILE A 49 -15.42 -11.89 -6.67
N GLY A 50 -14.95 -12.44 -5.54
CA GLY A 50 -15.50 -13.67 -4.94
C GLY A 50 -15.42 -14.89 -5.86
N GLY A 51 -14.39 -14.96 -6.71
CA GLY A 51 -14.17 -16.06 -7.65
C GLY A 51 -15.10 -16.09 -8.87
N ARG A 52 -15.95 -15.06 -9.06
CA ARG A 52 -16.82 -14.93 -10.26
C ARG A 52 -16.02 -14.86 -11.56
N VAL A 53 -14.81 -14.30 -11.49
CA VAL A 53 -13.80 -14.30 -12.54
C VAL A 53 -12.45 -14.53 -11.85
N PRO A 54 -11.53 -15.33 -12.40
CA PRO A 54 -10.17 -15.44 -11.87
C PRO A 54 -9.49 -14.06 -11.80
N VAL A 55 -8.83 -13.78 -10.68
CA VAL A 55 -8.12 -12.51 -10.46
C VAL A 55 -6.66 -12.78 -10.11
N PHE A 56 -5.76 -12.09 -10.80
CA PHE A 56 -4.36 -11.98 -10.43
C PHE A 56 -4.17 -10.73 -9.57
N GLY A 57 -3.93 -10.97 -8.28
CA GLY A 57 -3.73 -9.96 -7.25
C GLY A 57 -3.89 -10.58 -5.86
N PRO A 58 -3.32 -9.97 -4.80
CA PRO A 58 -3.54 -10.43 -3.44
C PRO A 58 -4.99 -10.17 -2.98
N THR A 59 -5.47 -11.00 -2.05
CA THR A 59 -6.64 -10.65 -1.22
C THR A 59 -6.34 -9.42 -0.38
N LYS A 60 -7.36 -8.83 0.25
CA LYS A 60 -7.22 -7.71 1.18
C LYS A 60 -6.18 -8.00 2.27
N GLU A 61 -6.23 -9.20 2.83
CA GLU A 61 -5.26 -9.64 3.84
C GLU A 61 -3.84 -9.68 3.28
N GLY A 62 -3.65 -10.24 2.08
CA GLY A 62 -2.35 -10.26 1.41
C GLY A 62 -1.83 -8.86 1.06
N ALA A 63 -2.74 -7.94 0.69
CA ALA A 63 -2.41 -6.56 0.33
C ALA A 63 -1.88 -5.75 1.53
N MET A 64 -2.13 -6.19 2.77
CA MET A 64 -1.64 -5.51 3.98
C MET A 64 -0.12 -5.39 4.03
N LEU A 65 0.62 -6.29 3.36
CA LEU A 65 2.08 -6.19 3.24
C LEU A 65 2.55 -4.92 2.52
N GLU A 66 1.70 -4.27 1.74
CA GLU A 66 1.96 -2.98 1.11
C GLU A 66 1.10 -1.86 1.72
N ALA A 67 -0.17 -2.17 1.98
CA ALA A 67 -1.15 -1.19 2.45
C ALA A 67 -0.87 -0.65 3.85
N SER A 68 -0.20 -1.42 4.74
CA SER A 68 0.22 -0.92 6.05
C SER A 68 1.69 -1.24 6.28
N LYS A 69 2.52 -0.20 6.34
CA LYS A 69 3.93 -0.31 6.68
C LYS A 69 4.10 -0.85 8.10
N ILE A 70 3.23 -0.47 9.02
CA ILE A 70 3.22 -1.02 10.39
C ILE A 70 3.01 -2.53 10.35
N PHE A 71 2.02 -3.01 9.58
CA PHE A 71 1.79 -4.45 9.39
C PHE A 71 3.01 -5.14 8.81
N SER A 72 3.58 -4.64 7.70
CA SER A 72 4.75 -5.27 7.06
C SER A 72 5.96 -5.31 7.99
N LYS A 73 6.21 -4.24 8.75
CA LYS A 73 7.32 -4.15 9.70
C LYS A 73 7.16 -5.11 10.87
N THR A 74 5.94 -5.26 11.37
CA THR A 74 5.59 -6.22 12.41
C THR A 74 5.74 -7.65 11.91
N PHE A 75 5.18 -7.96 10.75
CA PHE A 75 5.32 -9.26 10.09
C PHE A 75 6.80 -9.64 9.89
N MET A 76 7.62 -8.74 9.34
CA MET A 76 9.05 -9.01 9.16
C MET A 76 9.77 -9.28 10.49
N ARG A 77 9.48 -8.51 11.55
CA ARG A 77 10.08 -8.72 12.88
C ARG A 77 9.68 -10.08 13.45
N ASP A 78 8.39 -10.40 13.42
CA ASP A 78 7.83 -11.59 14.07
C ASP A 78 8.27 -12.88 13.38
N PHE A 79 8.54 -12.84 12.07
CA PHE A 79 9.07 -13.96 11.28
C PHE A 79 10.59 -13.94 11.07
N GLY A 80 11.32 -13.01 11.70
CA GLY A 80 12.78 -12.93 11.59
C GLY A 80 13.31 -12.55 10.20
N LEU A 81 12.50 -11.86 9.39
CA LEU A 81 12.91 -11.35 8.09
C LEU A 81 13.77 -10.09 8.26
N PRO A 82 14.92 -9.98 7.59
CA PRO A 82 15.79 -8.81 7.70
C PRO A 82 15.07 -7.51 7.34
N THR A 83 15.07 -6.56 8.27
CA THR A 83 14.46 -5.25 8.06
C THR A 83 15.11 -4.21 8.98
N ALA A 84 14.97 -2.92 8.65
CA ALA A 84 15.48 -1.85 9.52
C ALA A 84 14.82 -1.89 10.91
N ARG A 85 15.52 -1.45 11.97
CA ARG A 85 14.85 -1.23 13.26
C ARG A 85 13.75 -0.18 13.08
N PHE A 86 12.66 -0.31 13.83
CA PHE A 86 11.54 0.61 13.74
C PHE A 86 10.84 0.78 15.09
N ALA A 87 10.13 1.89 15.21
CA ALA A 87 9.10 2.14 16.20
C ALA A 87 7.90 2.75 15.46
N GLN A 88 6.70 2.59 16.02
CA GLN A 88 5.46 3.14 15.47
C GLN A 88 4.85 4.09 16.48
N PHE A 89 4.19 5.13 16.01
CA PHE A 89 3.59 6.18 16.83
C PHE A 89 2.27 6.61 16.21
N ASP A 90 1.30 6.90 17.07
CA ASP A 90 0.01 7.49 16.75
C ASP A 90 -0.14 8.91 17.35
N ASP A 91 0.85 9.37 18.11
CA ASP A 91 0.90 10.72 18.67
C ASP A 91 2.29 11.37 18.51
N ILE A 92 2.26 12.68 18.28
CA ILE A 92 3.48 13.46 18.03
C ILE A 92 4.39 13.55 19.25
N ARG A 93 3.85 13.53 20.48
CA ARG A 93 4.66 13.70 21.69
C ARG A 93 5.60 12.52 21.88
N ASN A 94 5.09 11.30 21.73
CA ASN A 94 5.90 10.09 21.81
C ASN A 94 6.84 9.94 20.62
N ALA A 95 6.41 10.27 19.40
CA ALA A 95 7.26 10.26 18.21
C ALA A 95 8.48 11.19 18.38
N LYS A 96 8.23 12.44 18.80
CA LYS A 96 9.29 13.43 19.03
C LYS A 96 10.26 13.00 20.13
N ALA A 97 9.74 12.54 21.27
CA ALA A 97 10.58 12.06 22.37
C ALA A 97 11.47 10.87 21.96
N PHE A 98 10.96 9.99 21.09
CA PHE A 98 11.74 8.89 20.53
C PHE A 98 12.83 9.41 19.59
N ILE A 99 12.49 10.27 18.63
CA ILE A 99 13.43 10.84 17.65
C ILE A 99 14.59 11.57 18.35
N GLU A 100 14.28 12.40 19.35
CA GLU A 100 15.27 13.16 20.12
C GLU A 100 16.26 12.25 20.86
N LYS A 101 15.80 11.12 21.38
CA LYS A 101 16.64 10.15 22.12
C LYS A 101 17.29 9.10 21.23
N CYS A 102 16.86 8.97 19.98
CA CYS A 102 17.34 7.97 19.05
C CYS A 102 18.84 8.18 18.75
N ASP A 103 19.63 7.11 18.86
CA ASP A 103 21.08 7.07 18.61
C ASP A 103 21.42 6.39 17.28
N TRP A 104 20.45 6.26 16.39
CA TRP A 104 20.62 5.58 15.10
C TRP A 104 21.38 6.47 14.11
N LYS A 105 22.11 5.84 13.18
CA LYS A 105 22.91 6.55 12.16
C LYS A 105 22.07 7.39 11.19
N GLY A 106 20.78 7.15 11.10
CA GLY A 106 19.84 7.87 10.24
C GLY A 106 18.40 7.52 10.61
N ILE A 107 17.49 8.45 10.35
CA ILE A 107 16.06 8.31 10.65
C ILE A 107 15.27 8.47 9.36
N VAL A 108 14.34 7.54 9.13
CA VAL A 108 13.38 7.62 8.02
C VAL A 108 12.00 7.60 8.62
N VAL A 109 11.23 8.66 8.36
CA VAL A 109 9.85 8.80 8.83
C VAL A 109 8.93 8.35 7.70
N LYS A 110 7.97 7.48 8.02
CA LYS A 110 7.04 6.93 7.03
C LYS A 110 5.63 6.97 7.58
N ALA A 111 4.70 7.50 6.80
CA ALA A 111 3.27 7.42 7.09
C ALA A 111 2.81 5.96 6.93
N ASP A 112 2.00 5.47 7.85
CA ASP A 112 1.28 4.21 7.61
C ASP A 112 0.21 4.42 6.53
N GLY A 113 -0.23 3.35 5.89
CA GLY A 113 -1.19 3.45 4.78
C GLY A 113 -0.57 3.68 3.41
N LEU A 114 -1.45 3.73 2.41
CA LEU A 114 -1.14 4.18 1.06
C LEU A 114 -1.09 5.71 1.04
N ALA A 115 0.07 6.25 0.65
CA ALA A 115 0.33 7.69 0.66
C ALA A 115 0.70 8.22 -0.74
N ALA A 116 0.25 7.53 -1.81
CA ALA A 116 0.54 7.86 -3.21
C ALA A 116 2.02 8.16 -3.48
N GLY A 117 2.91 7.38 -2.87
CA GLY A 117 4.37 7.54 -2.99
C GLY A 117 4.98 8.73 -2.22
N LYS A 118 4.19 9.54 -1.50
CA LYS A 118 4.65 10.75 -0.78
C LYS A 118 4.82 10.56 0.73
N GLY A 119 4.44 9.40 1.28
CA GLY A 119 4.46 9.14 2.72
C GLY A 119 5.82 8.67 3.26
N VAL A 120 6.95 9.09 2.68
CA VAL A 120 8.30 8.69 3.13
C VAL A 120 9.21 9.91 3.10
N VAL A 121 9.86 10.20 4.23
CA VAL A 121 10.89 11.23 4.37
C VAL A 121 12.16 10.59 4.90
N VAL A 122 13.26 10.73 4.17
CA VAL A 122 14.60 10.39 4.65
C VAL A 122 15.16 11.65 5.31
N ALA A 123 15.29 11.65 6.63
CA ALA A 123 15.66 12.85 7.38
C ALA A 123 17.19 12.99 7.44
N GLU A 124 17.69 14.19 7.17
CA GLU A 124 19.12 14.52 7.26
C GLU A 124 19.55 14.74 8.70
N ASP A 125 18.63 15.16 9.57
CA ASP A 125 18.83 15.39 10.99
C ASP A 125 17.56 15.07 11.82
N LYS A 126 17.66 15.25 13.14
CA LYS A 126 16.53 15.01 14.06
C LYS A 126 15.42 16.03 13.91
N GLU A 127 15.74 17.26 13.51
CA GLU A 127 14.76 18.33 13.32
C GLU A 127 13.85 18.00 12.13
N THR A 128 14.44 17.66 10.98
CA THR A 128 13.74 17.18 9.78
C THR A 128 12.87 15.96 10.08
N ALA A 129 13.34 15.04 10.93
CA ALA A 129 12.56 13.88 11.34
C ALA A 129 11.34 14.27 12.20
N VAL A 130 11.50 15.22 13.13
CA VAL A 130 10.38 15.72 13.94
C VAL A 130 9.36 16.44 13.06
N GLU A 131 9.81 17.33 12.16
CA GLU A 131 8.92 18.02 11.22
C GLU A 131 8.13 17.04 10.34
N ALA A 132 8.78 16.01 9.82
CA ALA A 132 8.11 14.97 9.05
C ALA A 132 7.06 14.22 9.89
N ALA A 133 7.36 13.92 11.15
CA ALA A 133 6.42 13.28 12.06
C ALA A 133 5.24 14.22 12.38
N GLU A 134 5.48 15.51 12.58
CA GLU A 134 4.45 16.53 12.80
C GLU A 134 3.50 16.60 11.60
N GLN A 135 4.04 16.64 10.37
CA GLN A 135 3.23 16.68 9.15
C GLN A 135 2.36 15.43 8.97
N MET A 136 2.91 14.24 9.29
CA MET A 136 2.19 12.97 9.10
C MET A 136 1.17 12.68 10.22
N LEU A 137 1.37 13.24 11.41
CA LEU A 137 0.48 13.06 12.58
C LEU A 137 -0.42 14.27 12.84
N ALA A 138 -0.29 15.35 12.06
CA ALA A 138 -1.23 16.47 12.04
C ALA A 138 -2.52 16.03 11.34
N VAL A 139 -3.36 15.32 12.08
CA VAL A 139 -4.72 14.92 11.69
C VAL A 139 -5.70 15.53 12.68
#